data_AF-A0AAJ7BZ29-F1
#
_entry.id   AF-A0AAJ7BZ29-F1
#
_cell.length_a   1.000
_cell.length_b   1.000
_cell.length_c   1.000
_cell.angle_alpha   90.00
_cell.angle_beta   90.00
_cell.angle_gamma   90.00
#
_symmetry.space_group_name_H-M   'P 1'
#
loop_
_entity.id
_entity.type
_entity.pdbx_description
1 polymer ?
#
loop_
_entity_poly.entity_id
_entity_poly.type
_entity_poly.pdbx_seq_one_letter_code
_entity_poly.pdbx_strand_id
1 'polypeptide(L)' 'MDMVITNLQQQRQVTEQLRREAALKRITVSKAVEDIMKYITEHEQEDCLLVGFSSQKSNPFREKSSCSIL' A
#
# COMPACT_ATOMS: atom_id res chain seq x y z
N MET A 1 45.09 -8.21 1.70
CA MET A 1 44.75 -7.64 3.02
C MET A 1 43.57 -6.67 2.88
N ASP A 2 43.53 -5.84 1.84
CA ASP A 2 42.44 -4.89 1.56
C ASP A 2 41.06 -5.53 1.37
N MET A 3 40.98 -6.66 0.66
CA MET A 3 39.70 -7.37 0.45
C MET A 3 39.05 -7.84 1.78
N VAL A 4 39.87 -8.22 2.77
CA VAL A 4 39.40 -8.63 4.11
C VAL A 4 38.91 -7.39 4.89
N ILE A 5 39.58 -6.25 4.75
CA ILE A 5 39.21 -4.99 5.39
C ILE A 5 37.87 -4.47 4.83
N THR A 6 37.69 -4.51 3.52
CA THR A 6 36.43 -4.12 2.86
C THR A 6 35.26 -5.01 3.29
N ASN A 7 35.48 -6.33 3.34
CA ASN A 7 34.44 -7.27 3.77
C ASN A 7 34.04 -7.05 5.24
N LEU A 8 35.03 -6.81 6.12
CA LEU A 8 34.78 -6.49 7.54
C LEU A 8 33.98 -5.18 7.69
N GLN A 9 34.29 -4.16 6.90
CA GLN A 9 33.55 -2.89 6.91
C GLN A 9 32.10 -3.07 6.45
N GLN A 10 31.87 -3.84 5.39
CA GLN A 10 30.52 -4.18 4.92
C GLN A 10 29.72 -4.90 5.99
N GLN A 11 30.31 -5.91 6.66
CA GLN A 11 29.64 -6.64 7.73
C GLN A 11 29.29 -5.74 8.93
N ARG A 12 30.16 -4.77 9.27
CA ARG A 12 29.86 -3.77 10.31
C ARG A 12 28.66 -2.91 9.93
N GLN A 13 28.61 -2.42 8.69
CA GLN A 13 27.48 -1.63 8.20
C GLN A 13 26.17 -2.43 8.24
N VAL A 14 26.19 -3.69 7.79
CA VAL A 14 25.02 -4.58 7.87
C VAL A 14 24.59 -4.80 9.33
N THR A 15 25.54 -5.02 10.23
CA THR A 15 25.25 -5.20 11.66
C THR A 15 24.63 -3.95 12.27
N GLU A 16 25.13 -2.76 11.93
CA GLU A 16 24.54 -1.50 12.36
C GLU A 16 23.12 -1.31 11.82
N GLN A 17 22.88 -1.66 10.56
CA GLN A 17 21.55 -1.61 9.96
C GLN A 17 20.56 -2.55 10.69
N LEU A 18 20.96 -3.81 10.92
CA LEU A 18 20.13 -4.79 11.63
C LEU A 18 19.82 -4.35 13.07
N ARG A 19 20.77 -3.71 13.77
CA ARG A 19 20.52 -3.16 15.11
C ARG A 19 19.47 -2.05 15.08
N ARG A 20 19.49 -1.18 14.05
CA ARG A 20 18.47 -0.13 13.87
C ARG A 20 17.09 -0.75 13.60
N GLU A 21 17.00 -1.73 12.72
CA GLU A 21 15.75 -2.41 12.38
C GLU A 21 15.18 -3.23 13.56
N ALA A 22 16.04 -3.85 14.35
CA ALA A 22 15.65 -4.58 15.56
C ALA A 22 15.06 -3.65 16.63
N ALA A 23 15.55 -2.41 16.72
CA ALA A 23 15.09 -1.41 17.67
C ALA A 23 13.73 -0.77 17.31
N LEU A 24 13.17 -1.07 16.12
CA LEU A 24 11.87 -0.56 15.72
C LEU A 24 10.76 -1.12 16.62
N LYS A 25 9.99 -0.22 17.23
CA LYS A 25 8.81 -0.58 18.00
C LYS A 25 7.72 -1.06 17.05
N ARG A 26 7.28 -2.30 17.23
CA ARG A 26 6.18 -2.90 16.47
C ARG A 26 4.89 -2.81 17.27
N ILE A 27 3.77 -2.69 16.58
CA ILE A 27 2.44 -2.91 17.16
C ILE A 27 2.06 -4.39 17.04
N THR A 28 1.04 -4.83 17.78
CA THR A 28 0.52 -6.19 17.64
C THR A 28 -0.13 -6.35 16.27
N VAL A 29 -0.04 -7.56 15.71
CA VAL A 29 -0.68 -7.87 14.42
C VAL A 29 -2.19 -7.66 14.51
N SER A 30 -2.82 -8.02 15.64
CA SER A 30 -4.25 -7.78 15.86
C SER A 30 -4.62 -6.30 15.70
N LYS A 31 -3.83 -5.40 16.30
CA LYS A 31 -4.08 -3.95 16.22
C LYS A 31 -3.89 -3.43 14.79
N ALA A 32 -2.83 -3.88 14.11
CA ALA A 32 -2.60 -3.50 12.71
C ALA A 32 -3.77 -3.93 11.81
N VAL A 33 -4.31 -5.14 12.01
CA VAL A 33 -5.44 -5.65 11.24
C VAL A 33 -6.72 -4.86 11.55
N GLU A 34 -6.98 -4.52 12.82
CA GLU A 34 -8.11 -3.65 13.19
C GLU A 34 -8.04 -2.28 12.49
N ASP A 35 -6.86 -1.67 12.46
CA ASP A 35 -6.66 -0.36 11.83
C ASP A 35 -6.86 -0.45 10.30
N ILE A 36 -6.41 -1.53 9.66
CA ILE A 36 -6.63 -1.79 8.24
C ILE A 36 -8.13 -1.99 7.96
N MET A 37 -8.82 -2.83 8.73
CA MET A 37 -10.25 -3.09 8.58
C MET A 37 -11.05 -1.79 8.73
N LYS A 38 -10.73 -1.00 9.75
CA LYS A 38 -11.36 0.30 9.99
C LYS A 38 -11.20 1.23 8.78
N TYR A 39 -9.98 1.37 8.26
CA TYR A 39 -9.74 2.21 7.10
C TYR A 39 -10.56 1.77 5.88
N ILE A 40 -10.61 0.46 5.62
CA ILE A 40 -11.40 -0.09 4.51
C ILE A 40 -12.89 0.23 4.72
N THR A 41 -13.47 -0.07 5.88
CA THR A 41 -14.89 0.18 6.16
C THR A 41 -15.26 1.67 6.11
N GLU A 42 -14.34 2.56 6.48
CA GLU A 42 -14.56 4.01 6.38
C GLU A 42 -14.62 4.52 4.93
N HIS A 43 -13.92 3.87 3.99
CA HIS A 43 -13.77 4.36 2.60
C HIS A 43 -14.43 3.45 1.55
N GLU A 44 -14.94 2.28 1.92
CA GLU A 44 -15.49 1.29 0.99
C GLU A 44 -16.65 1.84 0.14
N GLN A 45 -17.42 2.80 0.68
CA GLN A 45 -18.53 3.43 -0.04
C GLN A 45 -18.09 4.44 -1.10
N GLU A 46 -16.85 4.91 -1.02
CA GLU A 46 -16.24 5.81 -2.01
C GLU A 46 -15.54 5.03 -3.13
N ASP A 47 -15.27 3.75 -2.91
CA ASP A 47 -14.63 2.88 -3.90
C ASP A 47 -15.63 2.47 -4.99
N CYS A 48 -15.59 3.19 -6.11
CA CYS A 48 -16.42 2.92 -7.28
C CYS A 48 -16.20 1.53 -7.91
N LEU A 49 -15.08 0.85 -7.62
CA LEU A 49 -14.84 -0.52 -8.08
C LEU A 49 -15.50 -1.56 -7.18
N LEU A 50 -15.76 -1.20 -5.93
CA LEU A 50 -16.43 -2.07 -4.97
C LEU A 50 -17.94 -1.88 -4.99
N VAL A 51 -18.43 -0.64 -4.81
CA VAL A 51 -19.87 -0.34 -4.74
C VAL A 51 -20.49 0.00 -6.09
N GLY A 52 -19.67 0.24 -7.11
CA GLY A 52 -20.12 0.74 -8.40
C GLY A 52 -20.35 2.24 -8.41
N PHE A 53 -20.55 2.78 -9.60
CA PHE A 53 -20.87 4.20 -9.77
C PHE A 53 -22.34 4.48 -9.43
N SER A 54 -22.61 5.54 -8.66
CA SER A 54 -23.97 5.97 -8.28
C SER A 54 -24.87 6.27 -9.49
N SER A 55 -24.27 6.64 -10.62
CA SER A 55 -24.94 6.72 -11.91
C SER A 55 -24.00 6.32 -13.03
N GLN A 56 -24.53 5.74 -14.10
CA GLN A 56 -23.79 5.49 -15.33
C GLN A 56 -23.10 6.75 -15.86
N LYS A 57 -23.68 7.95 -15.64
CA LYS A 57 -23.07 9.24 -16.05
C LYS A 57 -21.84 9.63 -15.23
N SER A 58 -21.70 9.11 -14.01
CA SER A 58 -20.53 9.39 -13.15
C SER A 58 -19.33 8.50 -13.49
N ASN A 59 -19.53 7.42 -14.22
CA ASN A 59 -18.43 6.61 -14.76
C ASN A 59 -17.79 7.32 -15.96
N PRO A 60 -16.51 7.77 -15.87
CA PRO A 60 -15.83 8.42 -16.98
C PRO A 60 -15.65 7.52 -18.22
N PHE A 61 -15.68 6.21 -18.01
CA PHE A 61 -15.49 5.18 -19.04
C PHE A 61 -16.82 4.61 -19.57
N ARG A 62 -17.97 5.21 -19.20
CA ARG A 62 -19.27 4.77 -19.71
C ARG A 62 -19.33 4.95 -21.23
N GLU A 63 -19.85 3.94 -21.91
CA GLU A 63 -20.21 4.07 -23.32
C GLU A 63 -21.16 5.25 -23.53
N LYS A 64 -20.84 6.11 -24.50
CA LYS A 64 -21.74 7.18 -24.92
C LYS A 64 -22.84 6.53 -25.75
N SER A 65 -24.09 6.85 -25.44
CA SER A 65 -25.23 6.44 -26.28
C SER A 65 -24.99 6.94 -27.71
N SER A 66 -24.91 6.02 -28.67
CA SER A 66 -24.84 6.35 -30.09
C SER A 66 -26.12 7.10 -30.46
N CYS A 67 -26.01 8.37 -30.84
CA CYS A 67 -27.11 9.07 -31.47
C CYS A 67 -27.31 8.48 -32.86
N SER A 68 -28.34 7.65 -33.05
CA SER A 68 -28.81 7.29 -34.38
C SER A 68 -29.64 8.46 -34.90
N ILE A 69 -29.07 9.27 -35.79
CA ILE A 69 -29.85 10.23 -36.57
C ILE A 69 -30.67 9.41 -37.57
N LEU A 70 -32.00 9.45 -37.44
CA LEU A 70 -32.97 8.91 -38.40
C LEU A 70 -33.30 9.95 -39.46
#